data_AF-A0A1L8TQU0-F1
#
_entry.id   AF-A0A1L8TQU0-F1
#
_cell.length_a   1.000
_cell.length_b   1.000
_cell.length_c   1.000
_cell.angle_alpha   90.00
_cell.angle_beta   90.00
_cell.angle_gamma   90.00
#
_symmetry.space_group_name_H-M   'P 1'
#
loop_
_entity.id
_entity.type
_entity.pdbx_description
1 polymer ?
#
loop_
_entity_poly.entity_id
_entity_poly.type
_entity_poly.pdbx_seq_one_letter_code
_entity_poly.pdbx_strand_id
1 'polypeptide(L)' 'MTLELNNKKVLVIGDRDGIPGQAIEACIAGTGADVIFSSTECFV' A
#
# COMPACT_ATOMS: atom_id res chain seq x y z
N MET A 1 -16.38 10.30 -7.80
CA MET A 1 -15.93 8.92 -8.09
C MET A 1 -15.25 8.43 -6.83
N THR A 2 -15.92 7.60 -6.03
CA THR A 2 -15.36 7.08 -4.77
C THR A 2 -14.77 5.70 -5.04
N LEU A 3 -13.54 5.47 -4.60
CA LEU A 3 -12.90 4.16 -4.66
C LEU A 3 -13.15 3.44 -3.33
N GLU A 4 -13.90 2.34 -3.38
CA GLU A 4 -14.08 1.45 -2.23
C GLU A 4 -12.93 0.44 -2.19
N LEU A 5 -12.27 0.27 -1.05
CA LEU A 5 -11.13 -0.65 -0.91
C LEU A 5 -11.51 -2.06 -0.41
N ASN A 6 -12.75 -2.25 0.02
CA ASN A 6 -13.20 -3.49 0.63
C ASN A 6 -13.20 -4.67 -0.37
N ASN A 7 -12.70 -5.83 0.05
CA ASN A 7 -12.50 -7.04 -0.77
C ASN A 7 -11.63 -6.83 -2.03
N LYS A 8 -10.76 -5.81 -2.04
CA LYS A 8 -9.80 -5.61 -3.13
C LYS A 8 -8.42 -6.12 -2.73
N LYS A 9 -7.76 -6.77 -3.68
CA LYS A 9 -6.33 -7.09 -3.59
C LYS A 9 -5.52 -5.85 -3.93
N VAL A 10 -4.59 -5.49 -3.06
CA VAL A 10 -3.75 -4.30 -3.19
C VAL A 10 -2.29 -4.70 -3.21
N LEU A 11 -1.56 -4.12 -4.15
CA LEU A 11 -0.12 -4.22 -4.25
C LEU A 11 0.47 -2.86 -3.89
N VAL A 12 1.40 -2.85 -2.95
CA VAL A 12 1.99 -1.63 -2.39
C VAL A 12 3.46 -1.55 -2.81
N ILE A 13 3.82 -0.45 -3.46
CA ILE A 13 5.20 -0.10 -3.77
C ILE A 13 5.46 1.28 -3.18
N GLY A 14 6.35 1.35 -2.20
CA GLY A 14 6.82 2.60 -1.62
C GLY A 14 8.18 3.01 -2.15
N ASP A 15 8.55 4.24 -1.84
CA ASP A 15 9.84 4.84 -2.15
C ASP A 15 10.66 5.00 -0.87
N ARG A 16 11.94 4.62 -0.92
CA ARG A 16 12.84 4.68 0.25
C ARG A 16 13.05 6.10 0.77
N ASP A 17 13.16 7.08 -0.12
CA ASP A 17 13.46 8.48 0.22
C ASP A 17 12.16 9.31 0.44
N GLY A 18 11.00 8.75 0.10
CA GLY A 18 9.67 9.31 0.26
C GLY A 18 8.80 8.51 1.24
N ILE A 19 7.73 7.88 0.73
CA ILE A 19 6.79 7.10 1.55
C ILE A 19 7.11 5.62 1.44
N PRO A 20 7.57 4.96 2.52
CA PRO A 20 7.87 3.53 2.49
C PRO A 20 6.58 2.71 2.33
N GLY A 21 6.69 1.53 1.73
CA GLY A 21 5.55 0.65 1.46
C GLY A 21 4.80 0.27 2.74
N GLN A 22 5.54 0.09 3.85
CA GLN A 22 4.95 -0.20 5.15
C GLN A 22 4.05 0.94 5.68
N ALA A 23 4.38 2.21 5.37
CA ALA A 23 3.56 3.32 5.78
C ALA A 23 2.24 3.35 4.98
N ILE A 24 2.29 3.03 3.69
CA ILE A 24 1.09 2.93 2.85
C ILE A 24 0.20 1.79 3.33
N GLU A 25 0.79 0.62 3.62
CA GLU A 25 0.09 -0.55 4.17
C GLU A 25 -0.62 -0.22 5.49
N ALA A 26 0.05 0.50 6.39
CA ALA A 26 -0.53 0.94 7.66
C ALA A 26 -1.75 1.87 7.46
N CYS A 27 -1.74 2.74 6.44
CA CYS A 27 -2.86 3.63 6.15
C CYS A 27 -4.11 2.90 5.65
N ILE A 28 -3.93 1.78 4.96
CA ILE A 28 -5.04 0.96 4.43
C ILE A 28 -5.46 -0.16 5.39
N ALA A 29 -4.78 -0.32 6.53
CA ALA A 29 -5.18 -1.24 7.57
C ALA A 29 -6.62 -0.95 8.04
N GLY A 30 -7.45 -2.00 8.14
CA GLY A 30 -8.84 -1.88 8.56
C GLY A 30 -9.82 -1.39 7.49
N THR A 31 -9.37 -1.07 6.28
CA THR A 31 -10.25 -0.64 5.16
C THR A 31 -10.95 -1.81 4.43
N GLY A 32 -10.64 -3.06 4.81
CA GLY A 32 -11.10 -4.27 4.12
C GLY A 32 -10.32 -4.62 2.86
N ALA A 33 -9.25 -3.86 2.55
CA ALA A 33 -8.26 -4.23 1.55
C ALA A 33 -7.43 -5.42 2.02
N ASP A 34 -7.09 -6.30 1.07
CA ASP A 34 -6.17 -7.41 1.24
C ASP A 34 -4.84 -7.05 0.57
N VAL A 35 -3.84 -6.67 1.37
CA VAL A 35 -2.51 -6.31 0.85
C VAL A 35 -1.74 -7.60 0.57
N ILE A 36 -1.56 -7.91 -0.72
CA ILE A 36 -0.94 -9.18 -1.15
C ILE A 36 0.56 -9.06 -1.38
N PHE A 37 1.08 -7.83 -1.44
CA PHE A 37 2.50 -7.54 -1.63
C PHE A 37 2.80 -6.11 -1.17
N SER A 38 3.92 -5.93 -0.48
CA SER A 38 4.42 -4.64 -0.02
C SER A 38 5.94 -4.62 -0.13
N SER A 39 6.48 -3.69 -0.91
CA SER A 39 7.93 -3.45 -1.01
C SER A 39 8.23 -1.96 -0.96
N THR A 40 9.43 -1.63 -0.50
CA THR A 40 9.98 -0.28 -0.58
C THR A 40 11.15 -0.34 -1.56
N GLU A 41 11.00 0.31 -2.70
CA GLU A 41 12.02 0.35 -3.73
C GLU A 41 12.97 1.53 -3.52
N CYS A 42 14.21 1.34 -3.97
CA CYS A 42 15.26 2.34 -3.94
C CYS A 42 15.74 2.54 -5.37
N PHE A 43 15.36 3.66 -5.99
CA PHE A 43 15.61 3.93 -7.42
C PHE A 43 16.98 4.59 -7.70
N VAL A 44 18.02 4.23 -6.92
CA VAL A 44 19.39 4.75 -7.08
C VAL A 44 20.22 3.96 -8.08
#